data_AF-A0A484BXC4-F1
#
_entry.id   AF-A0A484BXC4-F1
#
_cell.length_a   1.000
_cell.length_b   1.000
_cell.length_c   1.000
_cell.angle_alpha   90.00
_cell.angle_beta   90.00
_cell.angle_gamma   90.00
#
_symmetry.space_group_name_H-M   'P 1'
#
loop_
_entity.id
_entity.type
_entity.pdbx_description
1 polymer ?
#
loop_
_entity_poly.entity_id
_entity_poly.type
_entity_poly.pdbx_seq_one_letter_code
_entity_poly.pdbx_strand_id
1 'polypeptide(L)'
;MSESGCRSNNRIMETLGYALYLHCQELRRPKRCRRLMRVASTKLQLTDELIWQQRCQWQLAAPSYQERSALNRERQYRDILEHNMQRQQQKQQQQKQQRLQHATRSKLKQHTV
;
A
#
# COMPACT_ATOMS: atom_id res chain seq x y z
N MET A 1 -43.88 22.54 20.67
CA MET A 1 -43.48 22.28 19.28
C MET A 1 -41.99 22.54 19.19
N SER A 2 -41.19 21.49 19.02
CA SER A 2 -39.73 21.52 19.15
C SER A 2 -39.09 21.07 17.84
N GLU A 3 -38.82 22.02 16.94
CA GLU A 3 -38.15 21.78 15.66
C GLU A 3 -36.79 22.49 15.63
N SER A 4 -35.79 21.98 16.37
CA SER A 4 -34.44 22.59 16.36
C SER A 4 -33.29 21.58 16.32
N GLY A 5 -33.55 20.30 16.00
CA GLY A 5 -32.53 19.24 16.04
C GLY A 5 -31.80 18.93 14.71
N CYS A 6 -32.30 19.38 13.56
CA CYS A 6 -31.92 18.77 12.28
C CYS A 6 -30.83 19.52 11.47
N ARG A 7 -30.40 20.72 11.86
CA ARG A 7 -29.44 21.53 11.07
C ARG A 7 -27.96 21.21 11.35
N SER A 8 -27.60 20.72 12.53
CA SER A 8 -26.19 20.47 12.89
C SER A 8 -25.62 19.20 12.25
N ASN A 9 -26.43 18.14 12.15
CA ASN A 9 -26.01 16.85 11.60
C ASN A 9 -25.63 16.94 10.11
N ASN A 10 -26.32 17.79 9.32
CA ASN A 10 -25.99 18.00 7.91
C ASN A 10 -24.62 18.65 7.73
N ARG A 11 -24.26 19.66 8.53
CA ARG A 11 -22.92 20.27 8.47
C ARG A 11 -21.82 19.29 8.87
N ILE A 12 -22.03 18.47 9.91
CA ILE A 12 -21.03 17.47 10.34
C ILE A 12 -20.84 16.41 9.25
N MET A 13 -21.92 15.94 8.63
CA MET A 13 -21.87 14.98 7.51
C MET A 13 -21.21 15.57 6.26
N GLU A 14 -21.47 16.84 5.92
CA GLU A 14 -20.78 17.55 4.84
C GLU A 14 -19.27 17.69 5.11
N THR A 15 -18.92 18.01 6.36
CA THR A 15 -17.51 18.12 6.78
C THR A 15 -16.82 16.77 6.80
N LEU A 16 -17.53 15.70 7.19
CA LEU A 16 -17.04 14.32 7.17
C LEU A 16 -16.84 13.82 5.73
N GLY A 17 -17.79 14.10 4.84
CA GLY A 17 -17.69 13.77 3.43
C GLY A 17 -16.49 14.46 2.77
N TYR A 18 -16.30 15.75 3.07
CA TYR A 18 -15.14 16.50 2.60
C TYR A 18 -13.81 16.00 3.22
N ALA A 19 -13.80 15.65 4.51
CA ALA A 19 -12.62 15.08 5.16
C ALA A 19 -12.24 13.71 4.58
N LEU A 20 -13.21 12.84 4.31
CA LEU A 20 -13.01 11.55 3.65
C LEU A 20 -12.52 11.73 2.22
N TYR A 21 -13.06 12.70 1.48
CA TYR A 21 -12.59 13.06 0.15
C TYR A 21 -11.12 13.51 0.16
N LEU A 22 -10.76 14.44 1.05
CA LEU A 22 -9.38 14.92 1.21
C LEU A 22 -8.45 13.77 1.61
N HIS A 23 -8.87 12.91 2.54
CA HIS A 23 -8.13 11.73 2.92
C HIS A 23 -7.87 10.83 1.71
N CYS A 24 -8.90 10.47 0.96
CA CYS A 24 -8.79 9.69 -0.28
C CYS A 24 -7.88 10.35 -1.32
N GLN A 25 -7.91 11.67 -1.46
CA GLN A 25 -6.97 12.41 -2.32
C GLN A 25 -5.52 12.28 -1.83
N GLU A 26 -5.30 12.41 -0.52
CA GLU A 26 -3.97 12.26 0.08
C GLU A 26 -3.44 10.84 -0.08
N LEU A 27 -4.32 9.83 0.06
CA LEU A 27 -4.00 8.43 -0.21
C LEU A 27 -3.53 8.21 -1.66
N ARG A 28 -4.05 8.98 -2.62
CA ARG A 28 -3.71 8.90 -4.05
C ARG A 28 -2.43 9.63 -4.42
N ARG A 29 -1.79 10.39 -3.51
CA ARG A 29 -0.59 11.14 -3.85
C ARG A 29 0.58 10.22 -4.23
N PRO A 30 1.27 10.48 -5.36
CA PRO A 30 2.40 9.66 -5.81
C PRO A 30 3.54 9.57 -4.78
N LYS A 31 3.79 10.66 -4.04
CA LYS A 31 4.83 10.72 -3.00
C LYS A 31 4.55 9.75 -1.85
N ARG A 32 3.27 9.54 -1.50
CA ARG A 32 2.85 8.61 -0.46
C ARG A 32 3.04 7.16 -0.92
N CYS A 33 2.63 6.82 -2.14
CA CYS A 33 2.88 5.50 -2.73
C CYS A 33 4.38 5.14 -2.73
N ARG A 34 5.26 6.09 -3.09
CA ARG A 34 6.72 5.88 -3.05
C ARG A 34 7.23 5.65 -1.62
N ARG A 35 6.73 6.41 -0.64
CA ARG A 35 7.10 6.24 0.77
C ARG A 35 6.64 4.89 1.31
N LEU A 36 5.40 4.48 1.00
CA LEU A 36 4.87 3.18 1.40
C LEU A 36 5.68 2.03 0.80
N MET A 37 6.13 2.15 -0.46
CA MET A 37 7.00 1.14 -1.06
C MET A 37 8.35 1.04 -0.37
N ARG A 38 8.98 2.17 -0.01
CA ARG A 38 10.21 2.15 0.78
C ARG A 38 10.02 1.46 2.13
N VAL A 39 8.94 1.81 2.84
CA VAL A 39 8.62 1.17 4.14
C VAL A 39 8.40 -0.32 3.96
N ALA A 40 7.68 -0.75 2.92
CA ALA A 40 7.47 -2.16 2.62
C ALA A 40 8.80 -2.88 2.29
N SER A 41 9.68 -2.26 1.48
CA SER A 41 11.03 -2.79 1.21
C SER A 41 11.82 -3.00 2.49
N THR A 42 11.85 -2.00 3.38
CA THR A 42 12.58 -2.12 4.65
C THR A 42 11.98 -3.20 5.55
N LYS A 43 10.64 -3.29 5.61
CA LYS A 43 9.98 -4.38 6.35
C LYS A 43 10.36 -5.75 5.82
N LEU A 44 10.41 -5.91 4.48
CA LEU A 44 10.83 -7.15 3.86
C LEU A 44 12.27 -7.51 4.25
N GLN A 45 13.21 -6.55 4.12
CA GLN A 45 14.61 -6.73 4.49
C GLN A 45 14.78 -7.15 5.96
N LEU A 46 14.14 -6.43 6.88
CA LEU A 46 14.19 -6.75 8.31
C LEU A 46 13.58 -8.12 8.61
N THR A 47 12.53 -8.51 7.90
CA THR A 47 11.90 -9.83 8.08
C THR A 47 12.83 -10.94 7.61
N ASP A 48 13.52 -10.76 6.49
CA ASP A 48 14.51 -11.73 6.01
C ASP A 48 15.72 -11.84 6.95
N GLU A 49 16.20 -10.71 7.48
CA GLU A 49 17.27 -10.71 8.49
C GLU A 49 16.86 -11.45 9.77
N LEU A 50 15.65 -11.20 10.29
CA LEU A 50 15.13 -11.90 11.47
C LEU A 50 14.97 -13.40 11.23
N ILE A 51 14.43 -13.80 10.08
CA ILE A 51 14.31 -15.23 9.70
C ILE A 51 15.70 -15.87 9.63
N TRP A 52 16.70 -15.17 9.09
CA TRP A 52 18.07 -15.66 9.01
C TRP A 52 18.71 -15.80 10.39
N GLN A 53 18.62 -14.77 11.24
CA GLN A 53 19.14 -14.79 12.60
C GLN A 53 18.55 -15.94 13.42
N GLN A 54 17.22 -16.13 13.34
CA GLN A 54 16.55 -17.20 14.06
C GLN A 54 17.01 -18.58 13.59
N ARG A 55 17.24 -18.76 12.28
CA ARG A 55 17.80 -20.00 11.72
C ARG A 55 19.20 -20.30 12.22
N CYS A 56 20.06 -19.28 12.32
CA CYS A 56 21.40 -19.44 12.88
C CYS A 56 21.35 -19.88 14.35
N GLN A 57 20.45 -19.29 15.15
CA GLN A 57 20.27 -19.71 16.54
C GLN A 57 19.79 -21.16 16.67
N TRP A 58 18.97 -21.63 15.73
CA TRP A 58 18.47 -23.01 15.74
C TRP A 58 19.53 -24.07 15.40
N GLN A 59 20.69 -23.66 14.86
CA GLN A 59 21.83 -24.56 14.70
C GLN A 59 22.50 -24.85 16.05
N LEU A 60 22.37 -23.93 17.02
CA LEU A 60 22.97 -24.03 18.35
C LEU A 60 22.03 -24.66 19.38
N ALA A 61 20.72 -24.46 19.23
CA ALA A 61 19.70 -25.02 20.13
C ALA A 61 18.45 -25.42 19.36
N ALA A 62 17.87 -26.58 19.69
CA ALA A 62 16.64 -27.01 19.06
C ALA A 62 15.49 -26.05 19.41
N PRO A 63 14.75 -25.54 18.42
CA PRO A 63 13.67 -24.60 18.68
C PRO A 63 12.45 -25.27 19.28
N SER A 64 11.77 -24.52 20.14
CA SER A 64 10.44 -24.84 20.62
C SER A 64 9.42 -24.82 19.48
N TYR A 65 8.29 -25.48 19.70
CA TYR A 65 7.16 -25.45 18.77
C TYR A 65 6.65 -24.02 18.52
N GLN A 66 6.61 -23.18 19.55
CA GLN A 66 6.16 -21.79 19.44
C GLN A 66 7.06 -20.97 18.52
N GLU A 67 8.38 -21.11 18.65
CA GLU A 67 9.35 -20.43 17.77
C GLU A 67 9.23 -20.88 16.32
N ARG A 68 9.00 -22.19 16.09
CA ARG A 68 8.72 -22.72 14.75
C ARG A 68 7.44 -22.12 14.16
N SER A 69 6.39 -22.01 14.96
CA SER A 69 5.13 -21.40 14.54
C SER A 69 5.31 -19.91 14.22
N ALA A 70 6.03 -19.17 15.07
CA ALA A 70 6.33 -17.76 14.85
C ALA A 70 7.10 -17.55 13.55
N LEU A 71 8.15 -18.33 13.29
CA LEU A 71 8.94 -18.23 12.06
C LEU A 71 8.10 -18.54 10.80
N ASN A 72 7.14 -19.47 10.88
CA ASN A 72 6.22 -19.73 9.78
C ASN A 72 5.30 -18.53 9.50
N ARG A 73 4.82 -17.84 10.53
CA ARG A 73 4.02 -16.61 10.37
C ARG A 73 4.84 -15.50 9.72
N GLU A 74 6.10 -15.34 10.12
CA GLU A 74 7.01 -14.36 9.50
C GLU A 74 7.25 -14.65 8.02
N ARG A 75 7.43 -15.93 7.65
CA ARG A 75 7.51 -16.34 6.23
C ARG A 75 6.25 -16.02 5.46
N GLN A 76 5.08 -16.37 6.00
CA GLN A 76 3.80 -16.05 5.36
C GLN A 76 3.63 -14.54 5.19
N TYR A 77 3.98 -13.76 6.21
CA TYR A 77 3.94 -12.30 6.14
C TYR A 77 4.84 -11.76 5.03
N ARG A 78 6.08 -12.24 4.95
CA ARG A 78 7.04 -11.88 3.90
C ARG A 78 6.48 -12.19 2.51
N ASP A 79 5.98 -13.39 2.28
CA ASP A 79 5.50 -13.83 0.96
C ASP A 79 4.28 -12.99 0.52
N ILE A 80 3.35 -12.68 1.45
CA ILE A 80 2.21 -11.80 1.21
C ILE A 80 2.68 -10.37 0.89
N LEU A 81 3.65 -9.85 1.64
CA LEU A 81 4.18 -8.50 1.44
C LEU A 81 4.87 -8.38 0.08
N GLU A 82 5.69 -9.35 -0.28
CA GLU A 82 6.37 -9.41 -1.59
C GLU A 82 5.36 -9.43 -2.74
N HIS A 83 4.34 -10.28 -2.65
CA HIS A 83 3.28 -10.34 -3.65
C HIS A 83 2.55 -8.99 -3.79
N ASN A 84 2.22 -8.33 -2.68
CA ASN A 84 1.58 -7.02 -2.67
C ASN A 84 2.46 -5.94 -3.31
N MET A 85 3.77 -5.97 -3.04
CA MET A 85 4.73 -5.06 -3.66
C MET A 85 4.81 -5.28 -5.17
N GLN A 86 4.90 -6.53 -5.63
CA GLN A 86 4.95 -6.87 -7.04
C GLN A 86 3.68 -6.41 -7.77
N ARG A 87 2.49 -6.70 -7.21
CA ARG A 87 1.19 -6.23 -7.72
C ARG A 87 1.15 -4.71 -7.86
N GLN A 88 1.66 -4.00 -6.85
CA GLN A 88 1.70 -2.54 -6.85
C GLN A 88 2.64 -1.99 -7.92
N GLN A 89 3.79 -2.63 -8.16
CA GLN A 89 4.71 -2.27 -9.24
C GLN A 89 4.08 -2.50 -10.62
N GLN A 90 3.45 -3.66 -10.85
CA GLN A 90 2.75 -3.97 -12.10
C GLN A 90 1.66 -2.93 -12.39
N LYS A 91 0.85 -2.56 -11.39
CA LYS A 91 -0.17 -1.52 -11.52
C LYS A 91 0.42 -0.16 -11.92
N GLN A 92 1.56 0.22 -11.33
CA GLN A 92 2.25 1.47 -11.70
C GLN A 92 2.79 1.42 -13.14
N GLN A 93 3.34 0.29 -13.58
CA GLN A 93 3.81 0.11 -14.95
C GLN A 93 2.66 0.21 -15.96
N GLN A 94 1.54 -0.47 -15.70
CA GLN A 94 0.34 -0.40 -16.55
C GLN A 94 -0.19 1.03 -16.66
N GLN A 95 -0.29 1.76 -15.54
CA GLN A 95 -0.72 3.17 -15.54
C GLN A 95 0.25 4.06 -16.34
N LYS A 96 1.56 3.81 -16.24
CA LYS A 96 2.56 4.53 -17.03
C LYS A 96 2.39 4.27 -18.53
N GLN A 97 2.17 3.01 -18.93
CA GLN A 97 1.94 2.63 -20.32
C GLN A 97 0.67 3.28 -20.89
N GLN A 98 -0.45 3.25 -20.13
CA GLN A 98 -1.70 3.90 -20.54
C GLN A 98 -1.50 5.40 -20.76
N ARG A 99 -0.81 6.10 -19.84
CA ARG A 99 -0.52 7.53 -19.99
C ARG A 99 0.31 7.83 -21.24
N LEU A 100 1.31 7.00 -21.54
CA LEU A 100 2.12 7.14 -22.74
C LEU A 100 1.28 6.94 -24.01
N GLN A 101 0.42 5.91 -24.04
CA GLN A 101 -0.49 5.67 -25.17
C GLN A 101 -1.50 6.80 -25.38
N HIS A 102 -2.05 7.37 -24.32
CA HIS A 102 -2.92 8.55 -24.41
C HIS A 102 -2.17 9.79 -24.91
N ALA A 103 -0.91 9.98 -24.48
CA ALA A 103 -0.07 11.09 -24.94
C ALA A 103 0.34 10.94 -26.42
N THR A 104 0.65 9.74 -26.90
CA THR A 104 0.95 9.52 -28.32
C THR A 104 -0.30 9.69 -29.20
N ARG A 105 -1.45 9.17 -28.76
CA ARG A 105 -2.72 9.30 -29.51
C ARG A 105 -3.21 10.74 -29.61
N SER A 106 -3.01 11.55 -28.57
CA SER A 106 -3.36 12.99 -28.60
C SER A 106 -2.43 13.80 -29.51
N LYS A 107 -1.13 13.47 -29.56
CA LYS A 107 -0.17 14.10 -30.50
C LYS A 107 -0.47 13.77 -31.96
N LEU A 108 -0.83 12.53 -32.28
CA LEU A 108 -1.21 12.15 -33.65
C LEU A 108 -2.41 12.97 -34.15
N LYS A 109 -3.42 13.21 -33.30
CA LYS A 109 -4.60 14.02 -33.64
C LYS A 109 -4.28 15.49 -33.91
N GLN A 110 -3.17 16.03 -33.40
CA GLN A 110 -2.78 17.44 -33.61
C GLN A 110 -2.03 17.67 -34.93
N HIS A 111 -1.49 16.61 -35.55
CA HIS A 111 -0.76 16.67 -36.82
C HIS A 111 -1.61 16.31 -38.05
N THR A 112 -2.89 15.94 -37.84
CA THR A 112 -3.84 15.58 -38.91
C THR A 112 -4.83 16.71 -39.20
N VAL A 113 -4.33 17.94 -39.29
CA VAL A 113 -5.06 19.14 -39.75
C VAL A 113 -4.16 19.89 -40.73
#